data_AF-A0AAJ5V5Z1-F1
#
_entry.id   AF-A0AAJ5V5Z1-F1
#
_cell.length_a   1.000
_cell.length_b   1.000
_cell.length_c   1.000
_cell.angle_alpha   90.00
_cell.angle_beta   90.00
_cell.angle_gamma   90.00
#
_symmetry.space_group_name_H-M   'P 1'
#
loop_
_entity.id
_entity.type
_entity.pdbx_description
1 polymer ?
#
loop_
_entity_poly.entity_id
_entity_poly.type
_entity_poly.pdbx_seq_one_letter_code
_entity_poly.pdbx_strand_id
1 'polypeptide(L)'
;MNQAQNDHLTSLHFNGGQEPTVLNVFAAFSTQAGDLLDLIIAATGFDLTPGQRANAIEHGLLVAQSGEPSAESLAASWAKQKDLVEFASAVRRVFIPV
;
A
#
# COMPACT_ATOMS: atom_id res chain seq x y z
N MET A 1 -21.48 -41.86 -15.36
CA MET A 1 -21.41 -40.54 -16.02
C MET A 1 -22.50 -39.69 -15.38
N ASN A 2 -22.27 -38.64 -14.59
CA ASN A 2 -21.15 -37.70 -14.52
C ASN A 2 -20.83 -37.32 -13.06
N GLN A 3 -19.60 -37.62 -12.63
CA GLN A 3 -18.84 -36.73 -11.76
C GLN A 3 -18.32 -35.61 -12.65
N ALA A 4 -18.61 -34.35 -12.34
CA ALA A 4 -17.74 -33.24 -12.70
C ALA A 4 -18.18 -31.97 -11.95
N GLN A 5 -17.24 -31.46 -11.17
CA GLN A 5 -17.02 -30.03 -10.94
C GLN A 5 -18.00 -29.30 -10.02
N ASN A 6 -17.76 -29.39 -8.71
CA ASN A 6 -18.02 -28.29 -7.77
C ASN A 6 -16.92 -28.16 -6.69
N ASP A 7 -15.70 -28.65 -6.96
CA ASP A 7 -14.60 -28.68 -5.98
C ASP A 7 -13.59 -27.53 -6.17
N HIS A 8 -14.05 -26.30 -6.33
CA HIS A 8 -13.15 -25.13 -6.33
C HIS A 8 -13.67 -23.94 -5.54
N LEU A 9 -14.31 -24.22 -4.40
CA LEU A 9 -14.32 -23.26 -3.30
C LEU A 9 -13.02 -23.46 -2.51
N THR A 10 -12.00 -22.64 -2.80
CA THR A 10 -10.82 -22.54 -1.95
C THR A 10 -11.26 -21.97 -0.61
N SER A 11 -11.64 -22.85 0.32
CA SER A 11 -11.83 -22.50 1.72
C SER A 11 -10.47 -22.06 2.26
N LEU A 12 -10.35 -20.79 2.64
CA LEU A 12 -9.18 -20.29 3.34
C LEU A 12 -9.21 -20.85 4.77
N HIS A 13 -8.50 -21.95 5.00
CA HIS A 13 -8.30 -22.50 6.34
C HIS A 13 -7.29 -21.63 7.09
N PHE A 14 -7.77 -20.75 7.96
CA PHE A 14 -6.92 -20.05 8.91
C PHE A 14 -6.63 -20.98 10.09
N ASN A 15 -5.42 -21.53 10.15
CA ASN A 15 -4.93 -22.28 11.31
C ASN A 15 -4.86 -21.33 12.52
N GLY A 16 -5.74 -21.52 13.50
CA GLY A 16 -5.88 -20.69 14.72
C GLY A 16 -4.73 -20.78 15.73
N GLY A 17 -3.51 -21.09 15.27
CA GLY A 17 -2.30 -21.16 16.09
C GLY A 17 -1.13 -20.33 15.56
N GLN A 18 -1.27 -19.63 14.43
CA GLN A 18 -0.27 -18.65 13.98
C GLN A 18 -0.53 -17.32 14.68
N GLU A 19 0.50 -16.79 15.34
CA GLU A 19 0.52 -15.39 15.75
C GLU A 19 0.18 -14.51 14.53
N PRO A 20 -0.65 -13.46 14.69
CA PRO A 20 -1.03 -12.61 13.59
C PRO A 20 0.23 -12.08 12.90
N THR A 21 0.48 -12.54 11.68
CA THR A 21 1.56 -12.03 10.86
C THR A 21 1.15 -10.62 10.45
N VAL A 22 1.83 -9.61 11.00
CA VAL A 22 1.64 -8.22 10.59
C VAL A 22 2.14 -8.10 9.16
N LEU A 23 1.22 -8.08 8.20
CA LEU A 23 1.55 -7.93 6.79
C LEU A 23 1.86 -6.46 6.51
N ASN A 24 3.12 -6.14 6.28
CA ASN A 24 3.51 -4.83 5.78
C ASN A 24 3.19 -4.72 4.29
N VAL A 25 1.95 -4.34 3.96
CA VAL A 25 1.51 -4.15 2.57
C VAL A 25 2.33 -3.10 1.82
N PHE A 26 2.98 -2.18 2.53
CA PHE A 26 3.79 -1.12 1.93
C PHE A 26 5.12 -1.63 1.37
N ALA A 27 5.60 -2.80 1.83
CA ALA A 27 6.82 -3.42 1.30
C ALA A 27 6.73 -3.69 -0.22
N ALA A 28 5.51 -3.89 -0.74
CA ALA A 28 5.25 -4.11 -2.15
C ALA A 28 5.51 -2.88 -3.04
N PHE A 29 5.74 -1.69 -2.48
CA PHE A 29 6.04 -0.47 -3.26
C PHE A 29 7.26 -0.66 -4.17
N SER A 30 8.21 -1.52 -3.78
CA SER A 30 9.40 -1.87 -4.58
C SER A 30 9.08 -2.54 -5.93
N THR A 31 7.95 -3.25 -6.02
CA THR A 31 7.59 -4.08 -7.19
C THR A 31 6.26 -3.68 -7.83
N GLN A 32 5.36 -3.06 -7.07
CA GLN A 32 3.98 -2.74 -7.45
C GLN A 32 3.63 -1.29 -7.03
N ALA A 33 4.54 -0.35 -7.27
CA ALA A 33 4.36 1.06 -6.87
C ALA A 33 3.06 1.69 -7.35
N GLY A 34 2.66 1.42 -8.61
CA GLY A 34 1.43 1.96 -9.19
C GLY A 34 0.18 1.43 -8.48
N ASP A 35 0.05 0.10 -8.38
CA ASP A 35 -1.11 -0.54 -7.76
C ASP A 35 -1.23 -0.19 -6.28
N LEU A 36 -0.11 -0.14 -5.56
CA LEU A 36 -0.10 0.26 -4.16
C LEU A 36 -0.44 1.75 -3.99
N LEU A 37 0.03 2.63 -4.88
CA LEU A 37 -0.37 4.04 -4.87
C LEU A 37 -1.87 4.18 -5.14
N ASP A 38 -2.44 3.41 -6.06
CA ASP A 38 -3.88 3.40 -6.34
C ASP A 38 -4.69 2.97 -5.12
N LEU A 39 -4.22 1.94 -4.39
CA LEU A 39 -4.82 1.50 -3.14
C LEU A 39 -4.78 2.61 -2.07
N ILE A 40 -3.65 3.30 -1.93
CA ILE A 40 -3.48 4.40 -0.96
C ILE A 40 -4.40 5.57 -1.33
N ILE A 41 -4.51 5.92 -2.61
CA ILE A 41 -5.44 6.95 -3.11
C ILE A 41 -6.88 6.56 -2.76
N ALA A 42 -7.30 5.33 -3.04
CA ALA A 42 -8.65 4.85 -2.74
C ALA A 42 -8.95 4.87 -1.23
N ALA A 43 -7.98 4.48 -0.40
CA ALA A 43 -8.15 4.45 1.05
C ALA A 43 -8.17 5.84 1.69
N THR A 44 -7.44 6.80 1.12
CA THR A 44 -7.38 8.19 1.61
C THR A 44 -8.47 9.09 1.03
N GLY A 45 -9.07 8.69 -0.10
CA GLY A 45 -9.99 9.54 -0.86
C GLY A 45 -9.31 10.79 -1.46
N PHE A 46 -7.98 10.79 -1.57
CA PHE A 46 -7.20 11.94 -2.04
C PHE A 46 -6.81 11.77 -3.51
N ASP A 47 -7.38 12.60 -4.38
CA ASP A 47 -7.05 12.58 -5.80
C ASP A 47 -5.72 13.27 -6.09
N LEU A 48 -4.85 12.58 -6.83
CA LEU A 48 -3.57 13.11 -7.30
C LEU A 48 -3.67 13.46 -8.79
N THR A 49 -3.16 14.63 -9.16
CA THR A 49 -2.90 14.96 -10.57
C THR A 49 -1.86 14.01 -11.17
N PRO A 50 -1.77 13.89 -12.51
CA PRO A 50 -0.75 13.04 -13.14
C PRO A 50 0.69 13.35 -12.71
N GLY A 51 1.02 14.64 -12.51
CA GLY A 51 2.33 15.06 -12.03
C GLY A 51 2.59 14.64 -10.57
N GLN A 52 1.61 14.83 -9.69
CA GLN A 52 1.70 14.37 -8.31
C GLN A 52 1.80 12.85 -8.21
N ARG A 53 1.09 12.09 -9.07
CA ARG A 53 1.23 10.63 -9.14
C ARG A 53 2.65 10.23 -9.50
N ALA A 54 3.24 10.84 -10.52
CA ALA A 54 4.61 10.54 -10.93
C ALA A 54 5.59 10.82 -9.78
N ASN A 55 5.47 11.97 -9.12
CA ASN A 55 6.29 12.33 -7.95
C ASN A 55 6.08 11.34 -6.79
N ALA A 56 4.83 10.95 -6.51
CA ALA A 56 4.54 10.01 -5.43
C ALA A 56 5.18 8.63 -5.68
N ILE A 57 5.12 8.14 -6.92
CA ILE A 57 5.80 6.90 -7.33
C ILE A 57 7.31 7.04 -7.19
N GLU A 58 7.91 8.09 -7.74
CA GLU A 58 9.35 8.32 -7.68
C GLU A 58 9.85 8.33 -6.23
N HIS A 59 9.21 9.12 -5.37
CA HIS A 59 9.61 9.23 -3.98
C HIS A 59 9.32 7.99 -3.15
N GLY A 60 8.29 7.22 -3.48
CA GLY A 60 8.03 5.94 -2.82
C GLY A 60 9.03 4.85 -3.25
N LEU A 61 9.46 4.85 -4.52
CA LEU A 61 10.54 3.98 -5.00
C LEU A 61 11.89 4.33 -4.38
N LEU A 62 12.18 5.61 -4.13
CA LEU A 62 13.39 6.03 -3.41
C LEU A 62 13.40 5.52 -1.96
N VAL A 63 12.24 5.50 -1.29
CA VAL A 63 12.10 4.89 0.04
C VAL A 63 12.39 3.40 -0.04
N ALA A 64 11.81 2.71 -1.02
CA ALA A 64 12.02 1.26 -1.23
C ALA A 64 13.48 0.88 -1.53
N GLN A 65 14.23 1.76 -2.20
CA GLN A 65 15.66 1.58 -2.45
C GLN A 65 16.50 1.75 -1.17
N SER A 66 16.00 2.52 -0.20
CA SER A 66 16.70 2.84 1.05
C SER A 66 16.42 1.84 2.17
N GLY A 67 15.42 0.97 2.00
CA GLY A 67 14.98 -0.02 2.98
C GLY A 67 13.55 -0.47 2.73
N GLU A 68 13.01 -1.31 3.62
CA GLU A 68 11.61 -1.74 3.52
C GLU A 68 10.65 -0.56 3.74
N PRO A 69 9.79 -0.20 2.77
CA PRO A 69 8.82 0.87 2.95
C PRO A 69 7.78 0.55 4.02
N SER A 70 7.37 1.57 4.77
CA SER A 70 6.23 1.55 5.69
C SER A 70 5.33 2.76 5.39
N ALA A 71 4.11 2.79 5.93
CA ALA A 71 3.24 3.97 5.83
C ALA A 71 3.95 5.24 6.33
N GLU A 72 4.71 5.12 7.41
CA GLU A 72 5.46 6.22 8.02
C GLU A 72 6.57 6.73 7.12
N SER A 73 7.40 5.84 6.57
CA SER A 73 8.53 6.24 5.72
C SER A 73 8.07 6.82 4.39
N LEU A 74 7.02 6.27 3.79
CA LEU A 74 6.37 6.82 2.60
C LEU A 74 5.77 8.21 2.87
N ALA A 75 4.96 8.34 3.92
CA ALA A 75 4.37 9.63 4.27
C ALA A 75 5.43 10.67 4.64
N ALA A 76 6.52 10.27 5.31
CA ALA A 76 7.64 11.16 5.60
C ALA A 76 8.41 11.60 4.34
N SER A 77 8.53 10.72 3.34
CA SER A 77 9.13 11.06 2.04
C SER A 77 8.26 12.06 1.26
N TRP A 78 6.96 11.76 1.14
CA TRP A 78 6.01 12.63 0.44
C TRP A 78 5.81 13.98 1.12
N ALA A 79 5.85 14.06 2.45
CA ALA A 79 5.75 15.33 3.18
C ALA A 79 6.91 16.31 2.89
N LYS A 80 8.02 15.84 2.31
CA LYS A 80 9.13 16.70 1.87
C LYS A 80 8.85 17.36 0.52
N GLN A 81 7.89 16.85 -0.26
CA GLN A 81 7.52 17.38 -1.57
C GLN A 81 6.36 18.34 -1.43
N LYS A 82 6.56 19.58 -1.89
CA LYS A 82 5.60 20.67 -1.71
C LYS A 82 4.20 20.33 -2.25
N ASP A 83 4.13 19.58 -3.34
CA ASP A 83 2.91 19.16 -4.02
C ASP A 83 2.27 17.88 -3.44
N LEU A 84 2.91 17.20 -2.47
CA LEU A 84 2.41 15.98 -1.83
C LEU A 84 2.16 16.12 -0.32
N VAL A 85 2.33 17.30 0.26
CA VAL A 85 2.17 17.53 1.72
C VAL A 85 0.79 17.12 2.23
N GLU A 86 -0.27 17.50 1.50
CA GLU A 86 -1.64 17.18 1.87
C GLU A 86 -1.94 15.69 1.72
N PHE A 87 -1.45 15.08 0.64
CA PHE A 87 -1.54 13.64 0.42
C PHE A 87 -0.84 12.88 1.55
N ALA A 88 0.40 13.24 1.89
CA ALA A 88 1.13 12.66 3.00
C ALA A 88 0.36 12.76 4.32
N SER A 89 -0.28 13.90 4.58
CA SER A 89 -1.11 14.10 5.77
C SER A 89 -2.35 13.21 5.77
N ALA A 90 -2.98 12.98 4.61
CA ALA A 90 -4.09 12.03 4.46
C ALA A 90 -3.63 10.59 4.73
N VAL A 91 -2.48 10.19 4.19
CA VAL A 91 -1.89 8.85 4.44
C VAL A 91 -1.64 8.63 5.92
N ARG A 92 -1.05 9.61 6.63
CA ARG A 92 -0.80 9.49 8.07
C ARG A 92 -2.09 9.25 8.86
N ARG A 93 -3.15 10.00 8.55
CA ARG A 93 -4.44 9.88 9.25
C ARG A 93 -5.11 8.51 9.06
N VAL A 94 -4.93 7.89 7.89
CA VAL A 94 -5.58 6.62 7.55
C VAL A 94 -4.78 5.41 8.03
N PHE A 95 -3.45 5.47 7.91
CA PHE A 95 -2.59 4.28 8.04
C PHE A 95 -1.69 4.26 9.27
N ILE A 96 -1.58 5.36 10.01
CA ILE A 96 -0.71 5.44 11.20
C ILE A 96 -1.59 5.65 12.43
N PRO A 97 -1.71 4.65 13.32
CA PRO A 97 -2.45 4.76 14.57
C PRO A 97 -1.91 5.91 15.45
N VAL A 98 -2.81 6.57 16.17
CA VAL A 98 -2.49 7.58 17.21
C VAL A 98 -2.36 6.95 18.60
#